data_AF-A0A3D2EMU3-F1
#
_entry.id   AF-A0A3D2EMU3-F1
#
_cell.length_a   1.000
_cell.length_b   1.000
_cell.length_c   1.000
_cell.angle_alpha   90.00
_cell.angle_beta   90.00
_cell.angle_gamma   90.00
#
_symmetry.space_group_name_H-M   'P 1'
#
loop_
_entity.id
_entity.type
_entity.pdbx_description
1 polymer ?
#
loop_
_entity_poly.entity_id
_entity_poly.type
_entity_poly.pdbx_seq_one_letter_code
_entity_poly.pdbx_strand_id
1 'polypeptide(L)'
;MGLGLACAEATGEIPPGLELPGGAAVPQAAVGSAIETSRGKDTPSGHYEICGTPVDFDWGYFPRTRPCFPDALIKALVEACDLPGVLGN
;
A
#
# COMPACT_ATOMS: atom_id res chain seq x y z
N MET A 1 -25.49 2.40 5.13
CA MET A 1 -24.47 2.98 6.06
C MET A 1 -23.48 3.85 5.27
N GLY A 2 -22.66 4.68 5.92
CA GLY A 2 -21.67 5.52 5.22
C GLY A 2 -20.67 4.72 4.36
N LEU A 3 -20.26 3.54 4.83
CA LEU A 3 -19.42 2.62 4.05
C LEU A 3 -20.07 2.17 2.73
N GLY A 4 -21.38 1.91 2.73
CA GLY A 4 -22.10 1.53 1.51
C GLY A 4 -22.11 2.64 0.45
N LEU A 5 -22.14 3.91 0.88
CA LEU A 5 -22.03 5.06 0.00
C LEU A 5 -20.62 5.21 -0.58
N ALA A 6 -19.58 5.04 0.25
CA ALA A 6 -18.20 5.04 -0.23
C ALA A 6 -17.92 3.90 -1.23
N CYS A 7 -18.51 2.72 -1.01
CA CYS A 7 -18.48 1.63 -1.99
C CYS A 7 -19.19 2.01 -3.29
N ALA A 8 -20.40 2.59 -3.20
CA ALA A 8 -21.13 3.02 -4.39
C ALA A 8 -20.38 4.08 -5.20
N GLU A 9 -19.65 4.98 -4.54
CA GLU A 9 -18.77 5.94 -5.20
C GLU A 9 -17.58 5.25 -5.90
N ALA A 10 -16.94 4.29 -5.23
CA ALA A 10 -15.77 3.59 -5.76
C ALA A 10 -16.10 2.56 -6.87
N THR A 11 -17.25 1.89 -6.78
CA THR A 11 -17.58 0.72 -7.59
C THR A 11 -18.90 0.83 -8.36
N GLY A 12 -19.71 1.86 -8.10
CA GLY A 12 -21.03 2.05 -8.72
C GLY A 12 -22.17 1.28 -8.04
N GLU A 13 -21.90 0.49 -7.01
CA GLU A 13 -22.89 -0.38 -6.37
C GLU A 13 -22.82 -0.30 -4.84
N ILE A 14 -23.97 -0.42 -4.18
CA ILE A 14 -24.05 -0.61 -2.73
C ILE A 14 -24.00 -2.11 -2.43
N PRO A 15 -23.03 -2.62 -1.65
CA PRO A 15 -22.98 -4.02 -1.29
C PRO A 15 -24.20 -4.45 -0.45
N PRO A 16 -24.70 -5.70 -0.62
CA PRO A 16 -25.83 -6.20 0.18
C PRO A 16 -25.58 -6.08 1.68
N GLY A 17 -26.57 -5.55 2.40
CA GLY A 17 -26.50 -5.34 3.86
C GLY A 17 -25.82 -4.02 4.28
N LEU A 18 -25.34 -3.21 3.33
CA LEU A 18 -24.79 -1.87 3.59
C LEU A 18 -25.71 -0.74 3.13
N GLU A 19 -26.94 -1.05 2.74
CA GLU A 19 -27.95 -0.08 2.33
C GLU A 19 -28.26 0.93 3.45
N LEU A 20 -28.84 2.05 3.07
CA LEU A 20 -29.33 3.03 4.06
C LEU A 20 -30.70 2.57 4.59
N PRO A 21 -30.89 2.48 5.92
CA PRO A 21 -32.19 2.16 6.49
C PRO A 21 -33.24 3.16 5.98
N GLY A 22 -34.34 2.67 5.41
CA GLY A 22 -35.43 3.51 4.91
C GLY A 22 -35.14 4.26 3.60
N GLY A 23 -34.08 3.92 2.86
CA GLY A 23 -33.85 4.40 1.49
C GLY A 23 -33.38 5.86 1.34
N ALA A 24 -33.32 6.64 2.42
CA ALA A 24 -32.98 8.07 2.37
C ALA A 24 -32.25 8.60 3.64
N ALA A 25 -31.60 7.74 4.42
CA ALA A 25 -30.90 8.19 5.62
C ALA A 25 -29.72 9.12 5.25
N VAL A 26 -29.77 10.38 5.69
CA VAL A 26 -28.70 11.35 5.49
C VAL A 26 -27.50 10.98 6.37
N PRO A 27 -26.28 10.84 5.81
CA PRO A 27 -25.08 10.60 6.61
C PRO A 27 -24.86 11.71 7.64
N GLN A 28 -24.49 11.34 8.87
CA GLN A 28 -24.16 12.30 9.93
C GLN A 28 -22.73 12.84 9.84
N ALA A 29 -21.93 12.30 8.91
CA ALA A 29 -20.53 12.66 8.68
C ALA A 29 -20.21 12.55 7.18
N ALA A 30 -19.10 13.17 6.76
CA ALA A 30 -18.59 13.03 5.41
C ALA A 30 -18.19 11.57 5.12
N VAL A 31 -18.44 11.15 3.89
CA VAL A 31 -18.08 9.84 3.34
C VAL A 31 -17.41 10.09 2.00
N GLY A 32 -16.49 9.20 1.61
CA GLY A 32 -15.78 9.35 0.36
C GLY A 32 -14.98 8.11 0.01
N SER A 33 -14.58 8.04 -1.26
CA SER A 33 -13.59 7.09 -1.75
C SER A 33 -12.38 7.83 -2.33
N ALA A 34 -11.26 7.12 -2.48
CA ALA A 34 -10.07 7.66 -3.13
C ALA A 34 -9.47 6.59 -4.05
N ILE A 35 -8.84 7.04 -5.13
CA ILE A 35 -8.13 6.19 -6.09
C ILE A 35 -6.65 6.47 -5.92
N GLU A 36 -5.90 5.44 -5.54
CA GLU A 36 -4.44 5.49 -5.39
C GLU A 36 -3.77 5.88 -6.71
N THR A 37 -2.84 6.82 -6.63
CA THR A 37 -2.06 7.33 -7.76
C THR A 37 -0.58 6.94 -7.68
N SER A 38 -0.10 6.55 -6.49
CA SER A 38 1.22 5.95 -6.30
C SER A 38 1.38 4.67 -7.10
N ARG A 39 2.61 4.38 -7.51
CA ARG A 39 2.89 3.19 -8.34
C ARG A 39 2.79 1.88 -7.57
N GLY A 40 3.18 1.90 -6.30
CA GLY A 40 3.16 0.74 -5.41
C GLY A 40 1.88 0.62 -4.60
N LYS A 41 1.51 -0.63 -4.27
CA LYS A 41 0.43 -0.97 -3.29
C LYS A 41 0.98 -1.39 -1.93
N ASP A 42 2.23 -1.08 -1.68
CA ASP A 42 2.90 -1.35 -0.41
C ASP A 42 2.48 -0.32 0.65
N THR A 43 2.60 -0.71 1.92
CA THR A 43 2.20 0.12 3.05
C THR A 43 2.87 1.51 3.04
N PRO A 44 4.19 1.64 2.80
CA PRO A 44 4.83 2.95 2.66
C PRO A 44 4.18 3.86 1.60
N SER A 45 3.99 3.36 0.37
CA SER A 45 3.40 4.15 -0.73
C SER A 45 2.05 4.78 -0.35
N GLY A 46 1.13 3.98 0.18
CA GLY A 46 -0.19 4.48 0.57
C GLY A 46 -0.15 5.49 1.72
N HIS A 47 0.72 5.31 2.72
CA HIS A 47 0.86 6.28 3.81
C HIS A 47 1.43 7.61 3.32
N TYR A 48 2.42 7.57 2.44
CA TYR A 48 3.02 8.76 1.87
C TYR A 48 2.00 9.54 1.03
N GLU A 49 1.18 8.84 0.23
CA GLU A 49 0.12 9.46 -0.56
C GLU A 49 -0.97 10.11 0.29
N ILE A 50 -1.44 9.44 1.35
CA ILE A 50 -2.41 10.01 2.31
C ILE A 50 -1.86 11.28 2.96
N CYS A 51 -0.54 11.35 3.17
CA CYS A 51 0.14 12.52 3.69
C CYS A 51 0.47 13.59 2.62
N GLY A 52 -0.03 13.45 1.39
CA GLY A 52 0.16 14.42 0.30
C GLY A 52 1.47 14.26 -0.48
N THR A 53 2.14 13.11 -0.35
CA THR A 53 3.40 12.79 -1.05
C THR A 53 3.21 11.52 -1.88
N PRO A 54 2.55 11.56 -3.05
CA PRO A 54 2.37 10.37 -3.87
C PRO A 54 3.73 9.80 -4.30
N VAL A 55 3.86 8.48 -4.25
CA VAL A 55 5.09 7.74 -4.58
C VAL A 55 5.05 7.36 -6.06
N ASP A 56 5.69 8.18 -6.88
CA ASP A 56 5.73 8.06 -8.34
C ASP A 56 6.88 7.19 -8.86
N PHE A 57 7.47 6.37 -7.99
CA PHE A 57 8.56 5.44 -8.32
C PHE A 57 8.27 4.03 -7.76
N ASP A 58 8.97 3.04 -8.30
CA ASP A 58 8.91 1.67 -7.80
C ASP A 58 9.99 1.44 -6.74
N TRP A 59 9.61 0.82 -5.62
CA TRP A 59 10.58 0.38 -4.62
C TRP A 59 11.51 -0.71 -5.16
N GLY A 60 12.72 -0.77 -4.62
CA GLY A 60 13.58 -1.93 -4.81
C GLY A 60 13.03 -3.13 -4.03
N TYR A 61 12.76 -4.23 -4.74
CA TYR A 61 12.39 -5.51 -4.14
C TYR A 61 13.48 -6.55 -4.38
N PHE A 62 13.73 -7.41 -3.39
CA PHE A 62 14.62 -8.55 -3.57
C PHE A 62 13.82 -9.79 -3.98
N PRO A 63 14.30 -10.55 -4.98
CA PRO A 63 13.63 -11.75 -5.44
C PRO A 63 13.61 -12.83 -4.35
N ARG A 64 12.63 -13.72 -4.39
CA ARG A 64 12.55 -14.88 -3.49
C ARG A 64 13.44 -16.03 -4.00
N THR A 65 14.71 -15.73 -4.28
CA THR A 65 15.74 -16.68 -4.74
C THR A 65 16.87 -16.77 -3.73
N ARG A 66 17.74 -17.77 -3.91
CA ARG A 66 19.01 -17.88 -3.19
C ARG A 66 20.14 -17.97 -4.22
N PRO A 67 21.06 -17.00 -4.28
CA PRO A 67 21.11 -15.78 -3.47
C PRO A 67 19.96 -14.80 -3.76
N CYS A 68 19.53 -14.05 -2.74
CA CYS A 68 18.48 -13.04 -2.76
C CYS A 68 19.03 -11.64 -3.14
N PHE A 69 20.12 -11.25 -2.49
CA PHE A 69 20.75 -9.95 -2.63
C PHE A 69 21.84 -9.94 -3.72
N PRO A 70 22.01 -8.82 -4.44
CA PRO A 70 23.14 -8.66 -5.35
C PRO A 70 24.49 -8.79 -4.63
N ASP A 71 25.44 -9.50 -5.24
CA ASP A 71 26.76 -9.75 -4.64
C ASP A 71 27.50 -8.46 -4.26
N ALA A 72 27.34 -7.40 -5.06
CA ALA A 72 27.95 -6.10 -4.79
C ALA A 72 27.44 -5.48 -3.47
N LEU A 73 26.15 -5.65 -3.16
CA LEU A 73 25.54 -5.18 -1.92
C LEU A 73 26.08 -5.95 -0.71
N ILE A 74 26.15 -7.28 -0.83
CA ILE A 74 26.66 -8.15 0.24
C ILE A 74 28.15 -7.89 0.49
N LYS A 75 28.96 -7.76 -0.57
CA LYS A 75 30.38 -7.46 -0.44
C LYS A 75 30.60 -6.12 0.26
N ALA A 76 29.89 -5.06 -0.15
CA ALA A 76 30.02 -3.75 0.47
C ALA A 76 29.63 -3.77 1.97
N LEU A 77 28.58 -4.51 2.33
CA LEU A 77 28.18 -4.69 3.73
C LEU A 77 29.26 -5.42 4.55
N VAL A 78 29.80 -6.50 4.01
CA VAL A 78 30.84 -7.32 4.67
C VAL A 78 32.11 -6.51 4.90
N GLU A 79 32.57 -5.75 3.90
CA GLU A 79 33.74 -4.85 4.00
C GLU A 79 33.51 -3.72 5.01
N ALA A 80 32.34 -3.06 4.97
CA ALA A 80 32.04 -1.93 5.84
C ALA A 80 31.92 -2.30 7.33
N CYS A 81 31.56 -3.56 7.61
CA CYS A 81 31.33 -4.05 8.96
C CYS A 81 32.41 -5.01 9.48
N ASP A 82 33.50 -5.24 8.73
CA ASP A 82 34.57 -6.19 9.06
C ASP A 82 34.04 -7.59 9.43
N LEU A 83 33.13 -8.10 8.59
CA LEU A 83 32.48 -9.39 8.82
C LEU A 83 33.21 -10.51 8.06
N PRO A 84 33.16 -11.77 8.55
CA PRO A 84 33.65 -12.91 7.78
C PRO A 84 32.70 -13.33 6.63
N GLY A 85 31.47 -12.80 6.60
CA GLY A 85 30.45 -13.12 5.61
C GLY A 85 29.01 -12.90 6.11
N VAL A 86 28.03 -13.44 5.39
CA VAL A 86 26.58 -13.38 5.73
C VAL A 86 25.96 -14.77 5.79
N LEU A 87 24.86 -14.90 6.53
CA LEU A 87 24.03 -16.11 6.56
C LEU A 87 22.66 -15.83 5.94
N GLY A 88 22.13 -16.80 5.17
CA GLY A 88 20.73 -16.78 4.73
C GLY A 88 20.41 -16.00 3.44
N ASN A 89 21.42 -15.53 2.71
CA ASN A 89 21.25 -14.94 1.36
C ASN A 89 20.67 -15.96 0.37
#